data_AF-A0A3A9B7H9-F1
#
_entry.id   AF-A0A3A9B7H9-F1
#
_cell.length_a   1.000
_cell.length_b   1.000
_cell.length_c   1.000
_cell.angle_alpha   90.00
_cell.angle_beta   90.00
_cell.angle_gamma   90.00
#
_symmetry.space_group_name_H-M   'P 1'
#
loop_
_entity.id
_entity.type
_entity.pdbx_description
1 polymer ?
#
loop_
_entity_poly.entity_id
_entity_poly.type
_entity_poly.pdbx_seq_one_letter_code
_entity_poly.pdbx_strand_id
1 'polypeptide(L)'
;MENTKTTVTETKTAITVANGAENMLCVETKLGMLVAYPSKDPAHPGIYIDLKREGIPYSALIALIEYTDDDGDTETGDDLPAEIVSRTWGNAMADEYTDKVSVKNIEAFFTTED
;
A
#
# COMPACT_ATOMS: atom_id res chain seq x y z
N MET A 1 -25.27 -41.91 3.51
CA MET A 1 -25.00 -40.47 3.69
C MET A 1 -23.71 -40.20 2.95
N GLU A 2 -23.84 -39.50 1.83
CA GLU A 2 -22.79 -39.27 0.84
C GLU A 2 -22.08 -37.98 1.22
N ASN A 3 -20.81 -38.06 1.64
CA ASN A 3 -20.02 -36.88 2.00
C ASN A 3 -19.51 -36.22 0.72
N THR A 4 -20.21 -35.16 0.31
CA THR A 4 -19.77 -34.22 -0.73
C THR A 4 -18.52 -33.50 -0.24
N LYS A 5 -17.38 -33.81 -0.87
CA LYS A 5 -16.14 -33.08 -0.70
C LYS A 5 -16.25 -31.76 -1.48
N THR A 6 -16.50 -30.67 -0.77
CA THR A 6 -16.46 -29.32 -1.34
C THR A 6 -15.03 -29.01 -1.78
N THR A 7 -14.79 -28.94 -3.08
CA THR A 7 -13.54 -28.46 -3.66
C THR A 7 -13.56 -26.93 -3.59
N VAL A 8 -12.74 -26.36 -2.71
CA VAL A 8 -12.42 -24.92 -2.74
C VAL A 8 -11.41 -24.73 -3.86
N THR A 9 -11.80 -24.02 -4.91
CA THR A 9 -10.89 -23.61 -5.99
C THR A 9 -10.09 -22.42 -5.48
N GLU A 10 -8.87 -22.67 -5.01
CA GLU A 10 -7.90 -21.62 -4.74
C GLU A 10 -7.54 -20.94 -6.06
N THR A 11 -8.03 -19.71 -6.26
CA THR A 11 -7.55 -18.85 -7.34
C THR A 11 -6.10 -18.54 -7.05
N LYS A 12 -5.19 -19.29 -7.68
CA LYS A 12 -3.75 -19.07 -7.65
C LYS A 12 -3.47 -17.68 -8.22
N THR A 13 -3.38 -16.66 -7.37
CA THR A 13 -2.91 -15.33 -7.75
C THR A 13 -1.55 -15.49 -8.41
N ALA A 14 -1.47 -15.23 -9.70
CA ALA A 14 -0.23 -15.24 -10.44
C ALA A 14 0.59 -14.02 -9.99
N ILE A 15 1.43 -14.22 -8.96
CA ILE A 15 2.48 -13.27 -8.63
C ILE A 15 3.50 -13.36 -9.77
N THR A 16 3.37 -12.47 -10.75
CA THR A 16 4.34 -12.36 -11.82
C THR A 16 5.37 -11.31 -11.40
N VAL A 17 6.52 -11.78 -10.93
CA VAL A 17 7.69 -10.91 -10.73
C VAL A 17 8.22 -10.59 -12.13
N ALA A 18 7.99 -9.37 -12.61
CA ALA A 18 8.49 -8.95 -13.92
C ALA A 18 10.03 -8.87 -13.85
N ASN A 19 10.73 -9.66 -14.66
CA ASN A 19 12.19 -9.65 -14.71
C ASN A 19 12.70 -8.26 -15.13
N GLY A 20 13.45 -7.61 -14.21
CA GLY A 20 13.89 -6.21 -14.27
C GLY A 20 13.24 -5.30 -13.20
N ALA A 21 12.21 -5.80 -12.52
CA ALA A 21 11.41 -5.15 -11.49
C ALA A 21 11.53 -5.90 -10.15
N GLU A 22 12.76 -6.07 -9.67
CA GLU A 22 13.15 -7.02 -8.61
C GLU A 22 12.44 -6.79 -7.26
N ASN A 23 11.83 -5.61 -7.08
CA ASN A 23 11.14 -5.19 -5.86
C ASN A 23 9.66 -4.78 -6.08
N MET A 24 9.03 -5.20 -7.18
CA MET A 24 7.63 -4.85 -7.46
C MET A 24 6.69 -6.05 -7.28
N LEU A 25 5.57 -5.84 -6.58
CA LEU A 25 4.46 -6.79 -6.51
C LEU A 25 3.37 -6.35 -7.49
N CYS A 26 3.04 -7.21 -8.44
CA CYS A 26 2.04 -6.94 -9.47
C CYS A 26 0.80 -7.82 -9.31
N VAL A 27 -0.39 -7.22 -9.39
CA VAL A 27 -1.68 -7.92 -9.34
C VAL A 27 -2.59 -7.42 -10.46
N GLU A 28 -3.03 -8.33 -11.34
CA GLU A 28 -3.98 -7.99 -12.40
C GLU A 28 -5.40 -7.80 -11.85
N THR A 29 -6.09 -6.79 -12.39
CA THR A 29 -7.50 -6.51 -12.13
C THR A 29 -8.21 -6.23 -13.44
N LYS A 30 -9.55 -6.19 -13.41
CA LYS A 30 -10.35 -5.78 -14.59
C LYS A 30 -10.12 -4.32 -15.03
N LEU A 31 -9.50 -3.49 -14.19
CA LEU A 31 -9.23 -2.08 -14.47
C LEU A 31 -7.79 -1.80 -14.89
N GLY A 32 -6.92 -2.81 -14.90
CA GLY A 32 -5.48 -2.68 -15.11
C GLY A 32 -4.68 -3.47 -14.07
N MET A 33 -3.37 -3.28 -14.07
CA MET A 33 -2.45 -3.94 -13.16
C MET A 33 -2.14 -3.03 -11.97
N LEU A 34 -2.43 -3.48 -10.76
CA LEU A 34 -1.90 -2.86 -9.54
C LEU A 34 -0.41 -3.20 -9.42
N VAL A 35 0.40 -2.21 -9.12
CA VAL A 35 1.84 -2.34 -8.95
C VAL A 35 2.23 -1.69 -7.63
N ALA A 36 2.71 -2.50 -6.70
CA ALA A 36 3.29 -2.01 -5.45
C ALA A 36 4.82 -1.94 -5.56
N TYR A 37 5.42 -0.84 -5.10
CA TYR A 37 6.87 -0.62 -5.19
C TYR A 37 7.37 0.30 -4.05
N PRO A 38 8.65 0.21 -3.66
CA PRO A 38 9.18 1.01 -2.57
C PRO A 38 9.20 2.51 -2.93
N SER A 39 8.90 3.35 -1.94
CA SER A 39 9.19 4.78 -1.97
C SER A 39 10.68 5.01 -2.21
N LYS A 40 10.98 6.08 -2.95
CA LYS A 40 12.35 6.54 -3.18
C LYS A 40 12.78 7.60 -2.18
N ASP A 41 11.87 8.02 -1.30
CA ASP A 41 12.16 8.97 -0.24
C ASP A 41 12.77 8.23 0.96
N PRO A 42 14.05 8.44 1.29
CA PRO A 42 14.66 7.80 2.44
C PRO A 42 14.23 8.42 3.78
N ALA A 43 13.69 9.65 3.80
CA ALA A 43 13.13 10.25 5.00
C ALA A 43 11.75 9.68 5.33
N HIS A 44 10.99 9.32 4.29
CA HIS A 44 9.66 8.69 4.40
C HIS A 44 9.65 7.34 3.67
N PRO A 45 10.34 6.31 4.21
CA PRO A 45 10.34 5.00 3.59
C PRO A 45 8.93 4.41 3.60
N GLY A 46 8.53 3.82 2.47
CA GLY A 46 7.16 3.36 2.28
C GLY A 46 6.97 2.51 1.03
N ILE A 47 5.71 2.23 0.72
CA ILE A 47 5.28 1.46 -0.45
C ILE A 47 4.17 2.24 -1.15
N TYR A 48 4.41 2.58 -2.41
CA TYR A 48 3.39 3.09 -3.31
C TYR A 48 2.60 1.94 -3.93
N ILE A 49 1.32 2.19 -4.22
CA ILE A 49 0.47 1.33 -5.02
C ILE A 49 -0.12 2.16 -6.16
N ASP A 50 0.27 1.82 -7.39
CA ASP A 50 -0.25 2.47 -8.60
C ASP A 50 -1.11 1.49 -9.42
N LEU A 51 -2.08 2.03 -10.16
CA LEU A 51 -2.79 1.32 -11.22
C LEU A 51 -2.20 1.67 -12.59
N LYS A 52 -1.70 0.65 -13.29
CA LYS A 52 -1.18 0.75 -14.67
C LYS A 52 -2.14 0.14 -15.68
N ARG A 53 -2.18 0.70 -16.88
CA ARG A 53 -2.91 0.14 -18.03
C ARG A 53 -1.98 -0.04 -19.22
N GLU A 54 -2.16 -1.13 -19.95
CA GLU A 54 -1.38 -1.40 -21.15
C GLU A 54 -1.54 -0.27 -22.18
N GLY A 55 -0.44 0.14 -22.81
CA GLY A 55 -0.42 1.21 -23.79
C GLY A 55 -0.56 2.63 -23.22
N ILE A 56 -0.73 2.79 -21.90
CA ILE A 56 -0.83 4.09 -21.24
C ILE A 56 0.49 4.39 -20.51
N PRO A 57 1.16 5.53 -20.79
CA PRO A 57 2.50 5.81 -20.26
C PRO A 57 2.52 6.31 -18.81
N TYR A 58 1.36 6.62 -18.25
CA TYR A 58 1.22 7.10 -16.87
C TYR A 58 0.43 6.09 -16.02
N SER A 59 0.62 6.20 -14.71
CA SER A 59 -0.05 5.36 -13.72
C SER A 59 -0.92 6.24 -12.84
N ALA A 60 -2.04 5.70 -12.34
CA ALA A 60 -2.84 6.38 -11.33
C ALA A 60 -2.35 5.97 -9.94
N LEU A 61 -1.96 6.94 -9.11
CA LEU A 61 -1.62 6.70 -7.71
C LEU A 61 -2.87 6.32 -6.94
N ILE A 62 -2.85 5.17 -6.26
CA ILE A 62 -4.00 4.65 -5.50
C ILE A 62 -3.77 4.84 -4.00
N ALA A 63 -2.59 4.44 -3.53
CA ALA A 63 -2.27 4.52 -2.11
C ALA A 63 -0.76 4.62 -1.87
N LEU A 64 -0.41 5.14 -0.70
CA LEU A 64 0.93 5.13 -0.13
C LEU A 64 0.84 4.71 1.33
N ILE A 65 1.62 3.69 1.72
CA ILE A 65 1.83 3.35 3.12
C ILE A 65 3.27 3.69 3.45
N GLU A 66 3.51 4.59 4.39
CA GLU A 66 4.85 5.09 4.69
C GLU A 66 5.08 5.36 6.17
N TYR A 67 6.35 5.36 6.55
CA TYR A 67 6.83 5.94 7.80
C TYR A 67 6.93 7.46 7.68
N THR A 68 6.56 8.16 8.75
CA THR A 68 6.81 9.60 8.91
C THR A 68 6.97 9.93 10.39
N ASP A 69 7.83 10.90 10.70
CA ASP A 69 8.03 11.47 12.03
C ASP A 69 7.90 13.01 12.03
N ASP A 70 7.36 13.57 10.94
CA ASP A 70 7.25 15.00 10.70
C ASP A 70 5.91 15.43 10.06
N ASP A 71 5.03 14.48 9.72
CA ASP A 71 3.74 14.74 9.09
C ASP A 71 2.59 14.77 10.11
N GLY A 72 2.51 15.87 10.85
CA GLY A 72 1.50 16.12 11.87
C GLY A 72 1.10 17.59 11.93
N ASP A 73 -0.03 17.88 12.57
CA ASP A 73 -0.52 19.24 12.75
C ASP A 73 0.46 20.01 13.65
N THR A 74 1.27 20.88 13.05
CA THR A 74 2.45 21.52 13.67
C THR A 74 2.11 22.60 14.71
N GLU A 75 0.99 22.50 15.43
CA GLU A 75 0.57 23.57 16.35
C GLU A 75 1.39 23.61 17.66
N THR A 76 2.12 22.56 18.04
CA THR A 76 2.79 22.51 19.35
C THR A 76 4.31 22.67 19.33
N GLY A 77 4.97 22.62 18.16
CA GLY A 77 6.42 22.76 18.06
C GLY A 77 7.22 21.62 18.70
N ASP A 78 6.56 20.52 19.03
CA ASP A 78 7.18 19.28 19.51
C ASP A 78 7.51 18.36 18.33
N ASP A 79 8.55 17.55 18.47
CA ASP A 79 8.82 16.44 17.56
C ASP A 79 7.57 15.54 17.50
N LEU A 80 7.08 15.29 16.29
CA LEU A 80 5.89 14.49 16.09
C LEU A 80 6.23 13.01 16.35
N PRO A 81 5.29 12.21 16.88
CA PRO A 81 5.54 10.80 17.06
C PRO A 81 5.76 10.15 15.68
N ALA A 82 6.77 9.28 15.60
CA ALA A 82 6.97 8.42 14.44
C ALA A 82 5.75 7.50 14.25
N GLU A 83 5.22 7.46 13.02
CA GLU A 83 4.00 6.74 12.68
C GLU A 83 4.12 6.03 11.34
N ILE A 84 3.36 4.94 11.18
CA ILE A 84 3.02 4.40 9.86
C ILE A 84 1.69 5.02 9.44
N VAL A 85 1.67 5.65 8.28
CA VAL A 85 0.49 6.32 7.72
C VAL A 85 0.06 5.62 6.44
N SER A 86 -1.25 5.43 6.28
CA SER A 86 -1.86 5.05 5.02
C SER A 86 -2.52 6.27 4.39
N ARG A 87 -2.05 6.68 3.22
CA ARG A 87 -2.67 7.70 2.37
C ARG A 87 -3.40 7.03 1.21
N THR A 88 -4.60 7.50 0.91
CA THR A 88 -5.43 6.95 -0.18
C THR A 88 -5.97 8.07 -1.06
N TRP A 89 -5.83 7.90 -2.38
CA TRP A 89 -6.39 8.81 -3.37
C TRP A 89 -7.78 8.30 -3.78
N GLY A 90 -8.83 8.96 -3.29
CA GLY A 90 -10.21 8.69 -3.69
C GLY A 90 -10.55 9.23 -5.10
N ASN A 91 -9.71 10.13 -5.62
CA ASN A 91 -9.82 10.69 -6.97
C ASN A 91 -8.47 10.60 -7.67
N ALA A 92 -8.35 9.72 -8.68
CA ALA A 92 -7.13 9.52 -9.45
C ALA A 92 -6.68 10.74 -10.29
N MET A 93 -7.51 11.79 -10.39
CA MET A 93 -7.19 13.03 -11.07
C MET A 93 -6.74 14.14 -10.11
N ALA A 94 -6.78 13.90 -8.79
CA ALA A 94 -6.32 14.85 -7.80
C ALA A 94 -4.85 14.56 -7.43
N ASP A 95 -4.09 15.62 -7.19
CA ASP A 95 -2.69 15.49 -6.77
C ASP A 95 -2.58 15.12 -5.27
N GLU A 96 -3.58 15.50 -4.48
CA GLU A 96 -3.64 15.25 -3.04
C GLU A 96 -4.46 14.01 -2.69
N TYR A 97 -4.02 13.30 -1.65
CA TYR A 97 -4.78 12.18 -1.09
C TYR A 97 -6.10 12.68 -0.49
N THR A 98 -7.11 11.82 -0.54
CA THR A 98 -8.43 12.12 0.06
C THR A 98 -8.45 11.76 1.54
N ASP A 99 -7.82 10.65 1.89
CA ASP A 99 -7.81 10.12 3.26
C ASP A 99 -6.38 9.87 3.72
N LYS A 100 -6.14 10.19 5.00
CA LYS A 100 -4.92 9.86 5.75
C LYS A 100 -5.32 9.16 7.03
N VAL A 101 -4.77 7.97 7.25
CA VAL A 101 -5.01 7.18 8.47
C VAL A 101 -3.68 6.78 9.08
N SER A 102 -3.41 7.28 10.29
CA SER A 102 -2.29 6.84 11.10
C SER A 102 -2.59 5.49 11.76
N VAL A 103 -1.68 4.54 11.61
CA VAL A 103 -1.76 3.23 12.28
C VAL A 103 -1.34 3.41 13.74
N LYS A 104 -2.31 3.27 14.65
CA LYS A 104 -2.09 3.45 16.10
C LYS A 104 -1.73 2.12 16.78
N ASN A 105 -1.13 2.23 17.96
CA ASN A 105 -0.79 1.10 18.85
C ASN A 105 0.22 0.09 18.25
N ILE A 106 1.07 0.51 17.32
CA ILE A 106 2.12 -0.36 16.72
C ILE A 106 3.04 -0.93 17.79
N GLU A 107 3.61 -0.09 18.65
CA GLU A 107 4.50 -0.55 19.73
C GLU A 107 3.78 -1.52 20.67
N ALA A 108 2.56 -1.17 21.10
CA ALA A 108 1.75 -2.02 21.96
C ALA A 108 1.51 -3.41 21.33
N PHE A 109 1.21 -3.45 20.03
CA PHE A 109 1.00 -4.68 19.27
C PHE A 109 2.23 -5.61 19.26
N PHE A 110 3.44 -5.06 19.21
CA PHE A 110 4.68 -5.86 19.27
C PHE A 110 5.14 -6.20 20.69
N THR A 111 4.48 -5.66 21.71
CA THR A 111 4.78 -5.92 23.14
C THR A 111 3.79 -6.86 23.83
N THR A 112 2.71 -7.26 23.16
CA THR A 112 1.85 -8.34 23.67
C THR A 112 2.64 -9.65 23.60
N GLU A 113 3.16 -10.09 24.74
CA GLU A 113 3.74 -11.42 24.93
C GLU A 113 2.67 -12.50 24.69
N ASP A 114 3.07 -13.63 24.06
CA ASP A 114 2.27 -14.86 23.92
C ASP A 114 2.02 -15.54 25.28
#